data_AF-A0AA95JNK4-F1
#
_entry.id   AF-A0AA95JNK4-F1
#
_cell.length_a   1.000
_cell.length_b   1.000
_cell.length_c   1.000
_cell.angle_alpha   90.00
_cell.angle_beta   90.00
_cell.angle_gamma   90.00
#
_symmetry.space_group_name_H-M   'P 1'
#
loop_
_entity.id
_entity.type
_entity.pdbx_description
1 polymer ?
#
loop_
_entity_poly.entity_id
_entity_poly.type
_entity_poly.pdbx_seq_one_letter_code
_entity_poly.pdbx_strand_id
1 'polypeptide(L)'
;MALDDILKQVPIDDIAAKLGVSPDVAKAAVEQGGAVLLGGLAKNAATEEGSSAIEKALKKHEGATGASKVDDVDQADGGKIVSHILGADEKEVTAKLTESKATAGIDFGKLLPILAPIVMGLIANANKGKAETADAGAQSSGGIGDLIGGLIGGGNNGNASGGGIGDVLGGLLGGGSGNSSGGGIDLGGLLGGIFGGKK
;
A
#
# COMPACT_ATOMS: atom_id res chain seq x y z
N MET A 1 -7.11 2.83 -2.54
CA MET A 1 -6.99 2.43 -3.95
C MET A 1 -5.79 1.52 -4.21
N ALA A 2 -4.55 1.87 -3.85
CA ALA A 2 -3.41 0.98 -4.16
C ALA A 2 -3.45 -0.39 -3.47
N LEU A 3 -3.96 -0.49 -2.24
CA LEU A 3 -4.10 -1.78 -1.55
C LEU A 3 -5.18 -2.66 -2.19
N ASP A 4 -6.30 -2.08 -2.62
CA ASP A 4 -7.31 -2.79 -3.42
C ASP A 4 -6.76 -3.31 -4.75
N ASP A 5 -5.88 -2.54 -5.40
CA ASP A 5 -5.24 -3.00 -6.64
C ASP A 5 -4.21 -4.11 -6.36
N ILE A 6 -3.46 -4.04 -5.26
CA ILE A 6 -2.64 -5.16 -4.77
C ILE A 6 -3.53 -6.39 -4.55
N LEU A 7 -4.66 -6.25 -3.86
CA LEU A 7 -5.56 -7.37 -3.56
C LEU A 7 -6.23 -7.97 -4.81
N LYS A 8 -6.47 -7.18 -5.86
CA LYS A 8 -7.01 -7.68 -7.15
C LYS A 8 -5.96 -8.39 -7.99
N GLN A 9 -4.69 -8.05 -7.79
CA GLN A 9 -3.58 -8.48 -8.63
C GLN A 9 -2.74 -9.58 -7.96
N VAL A 10 -2.94 -9.81 -6.67
CA VAL A 10 -2.38 -10.91 -5.89
C VAL A 10 -3.37 -12.09 -5.88
N PRO A 11 -2.95 -13.31 -6.24
CA PRO A 11 -3.82 -14.49 -6.18
C PRO A 11 -3.97 -14.98 -4.73
N ILE A 12 -4.88 -14.36 -3.97
CA ILE A 12 -5.12 -14.64 -2.54
C ILE A 12 -5.44 -16.12 -2.30
N ASP A 13 -6.23 -16.73 -3.18
CA ASP A 13 -6.61 -18.15 -3.06
C ASP A 13 -5.40 -19.08 -3.24
N ASP A 14 -4.50 -18.79 -4.17
CA ASP A 14 -3.27 -19.57 -4.36
C ASP A 14 -2.30 -19.37 -3.17
N ILE A 15 -2.22 -18.15 -2.62
CA ILE A 15 -1.42 -17.89 -1.41
C ILE A 15 -1.98 -18.67 -0.22
N ALA A 16 -3.30 -18.63 -0.03
CA ALA A 16 -3.99 -19.37 1.02
C ALA A 16 -3.72 -20.88 0.90
N ALA A 17 -3.81 -21.44 -0.31
CA ALA A 17 -3.51 -22.84 -0.59
C ALA A 17 -2.04 -23.21 -0.34
N LYS A 18 -1.09 -22.36 -0.76
CA LYS A 18 0.36 -22.59 -0.58
C LYS A 18 0.79 -22.49 0.88
N LEU A 19 0.15 -21.62 1.65
CA LEU A 19 0.45 -21.39 3.06
C LEU A 19 -0.40 -22.24 4.01
N GLY A 20 -1.42 -22.93 3.50
CA GLY A 20 -2.28 -23.81 4.29
C GLY A 20 -3.21 -23.07 5.26
N VAL A 21 -3.65 -21.87 4.89
CA VAL A 21 -4.47 -20.98 5.73
C VAL A 21 -5.77 -20.60 5.01
N SER A 22 -6.72 -20.03 5.75
CA SER A 22 -7.96 -19.52 5.16
C SER A 22 -7.71 -18.29 4.28
N PRO A 23 -8.52 -18.05 3.23
CA PRO A 23 -8.41 -16.87 2.38
C PRO A 23 -8.46 -15.55 3.16
N ASP A 24 -9.27 -15.48 4.22
CA ASP A 24 -9.34 -14.30 5.09
C ASP A 24 -8.01 -14.02 5.82
N VAL A 25 -7.33 -15.08 6.28
CA VAL A 25 -6.04 -14.98 6.97
C VAL A 25 -4.93 -14.64 5.98
N ALA A 26 -4.97 -15.23 4.78
CA ALA A 26 -4.07 -14.88 3.68
C ALA A 26 -4.23 -13.41 3.26
N LYS A 27 -5.47 -12.93 3.14
CA LYS A 27 -5.78 -11.53 2.85
C LYS A 27 -5.20 -10.60 3.91
N ALA A 28 -5.46 -10.86 5.19
CA ALA A 28 -4.92 -10.06 6.29
C ALA A 28 -3.38 -10.02 6.27
N ALA A 29 -2.72 -11.12 5.93
CA ALA A 29 -1.27 -11.16 5.81
C ALA A 29 -0.73 -10.46 4.57
N VAL A 30 -1.46 -10.51 3.45
CA VAL A 30 -1.12 -9.72 2.25
C VAL A 30 -1.22 -8.23 2.56
N GLU A 31 -2.23 -7.80 3.31
CA GLU A 31 -2.38 -6.41 3.75
C GLU A 31 -1.23 -5.99 4.68
N GLN A 32 -0.92 -6.78 5.70
CA GLN A 32 0.16 -6.49 6.65
C GLN A 32 1.55 -6.54 5.98
N GLY A 33 1.80 -7.58 5.20
CA GLY A 33 3.06 -7.76 4.46
C GLY A 33 3.24 -6.68 3.40
N GLY A 34 2.17 -6.32 2.68
CA GLY A 34 2.18 -5.21 1.72
C GLY A 34 2.48 -3.87 2.37
N ALA A 35 1.86 -3.56 3.52
CA ALA A 35 2.14 -2.34 4.27
C ALA A 35 3.60 -2.26 4.75
N VAL A 36 4.14 -3.38 5.23
CA VAL A 36 5.56 -3.48 5.64
C VAL A 36 6.50 -3.27 4.47
N LEU A 37 6.26 -3.94 3.33
CA LEU A 37 7.07 -3.79 2.13
C LEU A 37 7.04 -2.33 1.65
N LEU A 38 5.85 -1.72 1.62
CA LEU A 38 5.67 -0.33 1.22
C LEU A 38 6.41 0.65 2.17
N GLY A 39 6.35 0.41 3.48
CA GLY A 39 7.10 1.18 4.48
C GLY A 39 8.62 1.03 4.33
N GLY A 40 9.10 -0.20 4.10
CA GLY A 40 10.52 -0.46 3.82
C GLY A 40 11.00 0.20 2.52
N LEU A 41 10.16 0.17 1.48
CA LEU A 41 10.44 0.85 0.21
C LEU A 41 10.52 2.35 0.44
N ALA A 42 9.58 2.95 1.18
CA ALA A 42 9.59 4.37 1.48
C ALA A 42 10.85 4.78 2.26
N LYS A 43 11.25 3.98 3.26
CA LYS A 43 12.47 4.19 4.04
C LYS A 43 13.73 4.11 3.16
N ASN A 44 13.81 3.16 2.25
CA ASN A 44 14.94 3.04 1.32
C ASN A 44 14.93 4.10 0.24
N ALA A 45 13.76 4.46 -0.29
CA ALA A 45 13.63 5.50 -1.31
C ALA A 45 13.95 6.90 -0.76
N ALA A 46 14.00 7.07 0.57
CA ALA A 46 14.45 8.30 1.22
C ALA A 46 15.97 8.52 1.13
N THR A 47 16.76 7.50 0.75
CA THR A 47 18.20 7.64 0.49
C THR A 47 18.48 7.62 -1.01
N GLU A 48 19.56 8.30 -1.43
CA GLU A 48 19.97 8.34 -2.84
C GLU A 48 20.38 6.95 -3.36
N GLU A 49 21.03 6.15 -2.51
CA GLU A 49 21.42 4.77 -2.83
C GLU A 49 20.21 3.84 -2.96
N GLY A 50 19.26 3.93 -2.01
CA GLY A 50 18.07 3.08 -2.01
C GLY A 50 17.10 3.45 -3.12
N SER A 51 16.92 4.74 -3.43
CA SER A 51 16.14 5.17 -4.60
C SER A 51 16.73 4.66 -5.91
N SER A 52 18.05 4.76 -6.11
CA SER A 52 18.70 4.22 -7.33
C SER A 52 18.62 2.69 -7.43
N ALA A 53 18.67 1.99 -6.29
CA ALA A 53 18.47 0.53 -6.26
C ALA A 53 17.03 0.14 -6.61
N ILE A 54 16.05 0.87 -6.07
CA ILE A 54 14.63 0.69 -6.38
C ILE A 54 14.37 0.99 -7.86
N GLU A 55 14.94 2.05 -8.44
CA GLU A 55 14.84 2.34 -9.88
C GLU A 55 15.31 1.18 -10.76
N LYS A 56 16.45 0.58 -10.42
CA LYS A 56 16.99 -0.57 -11.16
C LYS A 56 16.08 -1.79 -11.02
N ALA A 57 15.56 -2.03 -9.82
CA ALA A 57 14.61 -3.13 -9.58
C ALA A 57 13.31 -2.92 -10.35
N LEU A 58 12.77 -1.69 -10.37
CA LEU A 58 11.56 -1.33 -11.10
C LEU A 58 11.75 -1.48 -12.61
N LYS A 59 12.90 -1.07 -13.17
CA LYS A 59 13.23 -1.29 -14.59
C LYS A 59 13.35 -2.79 -14.93
N LYS A 60 13.90 -3.59 -14.02
CA LYS A 60 14.04 -5.04 -14.21
C LYS A 60 12.68 -5.77 -14.18
N HIS A 61 11.74 -5.25 -13.40
CA HIS A 61 10.36 -5.75 -13.28
C HIS A 61 9.35 -4.93 -14.08
N GLU A 62 9.81 -4.08 -14.99
CA GLU A 62 8.96 -3.25 -15.82
C GLU A 62 8.19 -4.13 -16.80
N GLY A 63 6.86 -4.03 -16.80
CA GLY A 63 6.01 -4.89 -17.63
C GLY A 63 5.74 -6.28 -17.05
N ALA A 64 6.21 -6.58 -15.83
CA ALA A 64 5.67 -7.69 -15.06
C ALA A 64 4.20 -7.40 -14.75
N THR A 65 3.28 -7.98 -15.52
CA THR A 65 1.87 -8.01 -15.17
C THR A 65 1.70 -8.98 -14.02
N GLY A 66 0.99 -8.56 -12.97
CA GLY A 66 0.78 -9.34 -11.74
C GLY A 66 0.72 -10.85 -11.96
N ALA A 67 1.48 -11.59 -11.16
CA ALA A 67 1.59 -13.02 -11.30
C ALA A 67 0.20 -13.65 -11.15
N SER A 68 -0.27 -14.32 -12.20
CA SER A 68 -1.58 -15.00 -12.18
C SER A 68 -1.56 -16.20 -11.24
N LYS A 69 -0.36 -16.74 -10.94
CA LYS A 69 -0.12 -17.77 -9.95
C LYS A 69 1.10 -17.43 -9.10
N VAL A 70 1.11 -17.94 -7.87
CA VAL A 70 2.29 -17.88 -6.98
C VAL A 70 3.52 -18.56 -7.60
N ASP A 71 3.31 -19.58 -8.44
CA ASP A 71 4.40 -20.32 -9.10
C ASP A 71 5.04 -19.55 -10.27
N ASP A 72 4.37 -18.51 -10.80
CA ASP A 72 4.96 -17.62 -11.80
C ASP A 72 5.92 -16.60 -11.16
N VAL A 73 5.95 -16.54 -9.82
CA VAL A 73 6.81 -15.62 -9.06
C VAL A 73 8.17 -16.26 -8.84
N ASP A 74 9.23 -15.57 -9.27
CA ASP A 74 10.60 -15.91 -8.90
C ASP A 74 10.81 -15.60 -7.41
N GLN A 75 10.64 -16.62 -6.56
CA GLN A 75 10.83 -16.51 -5.11
C GLN A 75 12.29 -16.18 -4.73
N ALA A 76 13.27 -16.58 -5.55
CA ALA A 76 14.67 -16.28 -5.29
C ALA A 76 14.99 -14.80 -5.56
N ASP A 77 14.40 -14.24 -6.62
CA ASP A 77 14.44 -12.79 -6.87
C ASP A 77 13.61 -12.03 -5.82
N GLY A 78 12.44 -12.56 -5.45
CA GLY A 78 11.59 -12.04 -4.39
C GLY A 78 12.30 -11.91 -3.04
N GLY A 79 13.05 -12.94 -2.61
CA GLY A 79 13.82 -12.88 -1.38
C GLY A 79 14.91 -11.79 -1.40
N LYS A 80 15.57 -11.59 -2.55
CA LYS A 80 16.55 -10.49 -2.70
C LYS A 80 15.88 -9.13 -2.62
N ILE A 81 14.69 -8.98 -3.21
CA ILE A 81 13.92 -7.74 -3.17
C ILE A 81 13.53 -7.43 -1.71
N VAL A 82 12.98 -8.41 -0.98
CA VAL A 82 12.64 -8.25 0.45
C VAL A 82 13.87 -7.82 1.26
N SER A 83 15.01 -8.47 1.03
CA SER A 83 16.25 -8.15 1.75
C SER A 83 16.79 -6.76 1.41
N HIS A 84 16.61 -6.28 0.18
CA HIS A 84 16.93 -4.90 -0.18
C HIS A 84 15.97 -3.89 0.48
N ILE A 85 14.66 -4.19 0.47
CA ILE A 85 13.60 -3.32 0.97
C ILE A 85 13.60 -3.19 2.50
N LEU A 86 13.82 -4.30 3.21
CA LEU A 86 13.78 -4.31 4.67
C LEU A 86 15.20 -4.22 5.27
N GLY A 87 16.23 -4.56 4.51
CA GLY A 87 17.61 -4.43 4.93
C GLY A 87 17.88 -5.16 6.24
N ALA A 88 18.45 -4.45 7.21
CA ALA A 88 18.72 -5.00 8.53
C ALA A 88 17.45 -5.37 9.31
N ASP A 89 16.31 -4.75 9.00
CA ASP A 89 15.05 -4.93 9.72
C ASP A 89 14.28 -6.18 9.24
N GLU A 90 14.69 -6.81 8.13
CA GLU A 90 14.01 -7.96 7.51
C GLU A 90 13.68 -9.06 8.55
N LYS A 91 14.67 -9.46 9.34
CA LYS A 91 14.51 -10.54 10.32
C LYS A 91 13.58 -10.15 11.46
N GLU A 92 13.71 -8.93 11.97
CA GLU A 92 12.87 -8.43 13.07
C GLU A 92 11.41 -8.30 12.61
N VAL A 93 11.20 -7.71 11.43
CA VAL A 93 9.87 -7.49 10.88
C VAL A 93 9.20 -8.81 10.52
N THR A 94 9.93 -9.74 9.90
CA THR A 94 9.42 -11.08 9.60
C THR A 94 9.03 -11.84 10.86
N ALA A 95 9.85 -11.76 11.92
CA ALA A 95 9.53 -12.39 13.21
C ALA A 95 8.27 -11.77 13.83
N LYS A 96 8.19 -10.44 13.91
CA LYS A 96 7.02 -9.73 14.46
C LYS A 96 5.72 -10.03 13.71
N LEU A 97 5.77 -10.11 12.39
CA LEU A 97 4.62 -10.47 11.56
C LEU A 97 4.19 -11.93 11.75
N THR A 98 5.16 -12.83 11.91
CA THR A 98 4.89 -14.26 12.16
C THR A 98 4.31 -14.50 13.57
N GLU A 99 4.69 -13.67 14.55
CA GLU A 99 4.13 -13.70 15.92
C GLU A 99 2.76 -13.03 16.04
N SER A 100 2.30 -12.32 15.00
CA SER A 100 1.03 -11.61 15.01
C SER A 100 -0.15 -12.57 15.09
N LYS A 101 -1.02 -12.35 16.09
CA LYS A 101 -2.23 -13.18 16.30
C LYS A 101 -3.24 -13.05 15.15
N ALA A 102 -3.21 -11.95 14.40
CA ALA A 102 -4.10 -11.71 13.26
C ALA A 102 -3.76 -12.58 12.04
N THR A 103 -2.52 -13.06 11.96
CA THR A 103 -1.98 -13.85 10.84
C THR A 103 -1.38 -15.16 11.35
N ALA A 104 -1.90 -15.65 12.48
CA ALA A 104 -1.43 -16.85 13.15
C ALA A 104 -1.41 -18.05 12.18
N GLY A 105 -0.23 -18.68 12.05
CA GLY A 105 0.00 -19.80 11.13
C GLY A 105 0.61 -19.43 9.78
N ILE A 106 0.83 -18.13 9.51
CA ILE A 106 1.51 -17.67 8.30
C ILE A 106 3.01 -17.49 8.54
N ASP A 107 3.80 -18.08 7.65
CA ASP A 107 5.24 -17.86 7.56
C ASP A 107 5.54 -16.66 6.64
N PHE A 108 5.80 -15.50 7.25
CA PHE A 108 6.11 -14.29 6.48
C PHE A 108 7.45 -14.39 5.73
N GLY A 109 8.35 -15.29 6.13
CA GLY A 109 9.58 -15.57 5.39
C GLY A 109 9.30 -16.21 4.03
N LYS A 110 8.14 -16.84 3.84
CA LYS A 110 7.69 -17.40 2.55
C LYS A 110 6.73 -16.46 1.82
N LEU A 111 5.89 -15.75 2.57
CA LEU A 111 4.94 -14.82 1.99
C LEU A 111 5.61 -13.57 1.40
N LEU A 112 6.56 -12.96 2.11
CA LEU A 112 7.20 -11.71 1.68
C LEU A 112 7.91 -11.85 0.32
N PRO A 113 8.69 -12.93 0.05
CA PRO A 113 9.27 -13.14 -1.27
C PRO A 113 8.25 -13.30 -2.41
N ILE A 114 7.04 -13.77 -2.12
CA ILE A 114 5.96 -13.88 -3.12
C ILE A 114 5.34 -12.50 -3.37
N LEU A 115 5.13 -11.72 -2.31
CA LEU A 115 4.50 -10.40 -2.39
C LEU A 115 5.42 -9.33 -3.00
N ALA A 116 6.72 -9.41 -2.71
CA ALA A 116 7.69 -8.38 -3.11
C ALA A 116 7.72 -8.11 -4.63
N PRO A 117 7.83 -9.12 -5.52
CA PRO A 117 7.77 -8.90 -6.97
C PRO A 117 6.44 -8.31 -7.45
N ILE A 118 5.32 -8.69 -6.82
CA ILE A 118 3.99 -8.20 -7.19
C ILE A 118 3.84 -6.72 -6.84
N VAL A 119 4.24 -6.33 -5.62
CA VAL A 119 4.24 -4.92 -5.18
C VAL A 119 5.17 -4.08 -6.06
N MET A 120 6.36 -4.60 -6.39
CA MET A 120 7.28 -3.93 -7.32
C MET A 120 6.68 -3.76 -8.72
N GLY A 121 6.07 -4.79 -9.30
CA GLY A 121 5.42 -4.71 -10.60
C GLY A 121 4.27 -3.70 -10.62
N LEU A 122 3.48 -3.63 -9.54
CA LEU A 122 2.43 -2.63 -9.38
C LEU A 122 2.98 -1.20 -9.35
N ILE A 123 4.05 -0.96 -8.60
CA ILE A 123 4.71 0.36 -8.55
C ILE A 123 5.35 0.71 -9.90
N ALA A 124 5.99 -0.25 -10.56
CA ALA A 124 6.60 -0.07 -11.88
C ALA A 124 5.54 0.32 -12.92
N ASN A 125 4.41 -0.40 -12.93
CA ASN A 125 3.29 -0.12 -13.81
C ASN A 125 2.60 1.21 -13.48
N ALA A 126 2.46 1.56 -12.19
CA ALA A 126 1.91 2.86 -11.79
C ALA A 126 2.82 4.03 -12.21
N ASN A 127 4.14 3.85 -12.12
CA ASN A 127 5.11 4.84 -12.60
C ASN A 127 5.06 4.98 -14.13
N LYS A 128 4.93 3.87 -14.85
CA LYS A 128 4.77 3.86 -16.31
C LYS A 128 3.47 4.52 -16.76
N GLY A 129 2.33 4.21 -16.13
CA GLY A 129 1.04 4.84 -16.45
C GLY A 129 1.03 6.36 -16.22
N LYS A 130 1.80 6.85 -15.24
CA LYS A 130 2.07 8.29 -15.05
C LYS A 130 2.98 8.86 -16.14
N ALA A 131 3.99 8.11 -16.60
CA ALA A 131 4.87 8.53 -17.68
C ALA A 131 4.14 8.60 -19.04
N GLU A 132 3.20 7.70 -19.31
CA GLU A 132 2.40 7.70 -20.56
C GLU A 132 1.30 8.79 -20.58
N THR A 133 0.88 9.30 -19.42
CA THR A 133 -0.03 10.47 -19.34
C THR A 133 0.72 11.80 -19.43
N ALA A 134 2.06 11.78 -19.35
CA ALA A 134 2.92 12.96 -19.41
C ALA A 134 3.39 13.27 -20.84
N ASP A 135 2.45 13.35 -21.79
CA ASP A 135 2.66 14.12 -23.03
C ASP A 135 2.49 15.62 -22.69
N ALA A 136 3.56 16.22 -22.14
CA ALA A 136 3.91 17.65 -22.17
C ALA A 136 4.93 18.00 -21.06
N GLY A 137 6.21 17.83 -21.36
CA GLY A 137 7.26 18.76 -20.92
C GLY A 137 7.70 18.81 -19.45
N ALA A 138 7.13 18.02 -18.53
CA ALA A 138 7.61 17.96 -17.16
C ALA A 138 8.45 16.69 -16.94
N GLN A 139 9.76 16.81 -17.11
CA GLN A 139 10.73 15.85 -16.59
C GLN A 139 10.41 15.66 -15.10
N SER A 140 9.81 14.53 -14.74
CA SER A 140 9.45 14.19 -13.36
C SER A 140 10.72 14.13 -12.53
N SER A 141 11.09 15.28 -11.96
CA SER A 141 12.28 15.50 -11.13
C SER A 141 12.03 15.14 -9.66
N GLY A 142 10.84 14.61 -9.33
CA GLY A 142 10.56 14.02 -8.03
C GLY A 142 10.99 12.56 -8.05
N GLY A 143 11.96 12.20 -7.19
CA GLY A 143 12.46 10.83 -7.09
C GLY A 143 11.35 9.85 -6.71
N ILE A 144 11.62 8.56 -6.84
CA ILE A 144 10.66 7.51 -6.44
C ILE A 144 10.25 7.61 -4.96
N GLY A 145 11.11 8.17 -4.10
CA GLY A 145 10.75 8.51 -2.73
C GLY A 145 9.59 9.49 -2.62
N ASP A 146 9.53 10.51 -3.49
CA ASP A 146 8.41 11.46 -3.54
C ASP A 146 7.15 10.83 -4.14
N LEU A 147 7.30 9.91 -5.09
CA LEU A 147 6.17 9.19 -5.67
C LEU A 147 5.53 8.25 -4.64
N ILE A 148 6.36 7.47 -3.95
CA ILE A 148 5.95 6.54 -2.89
C ILE A 148 5.44 7.32 -1.68
N GLY A 149 6.13 8.38 -1.29
CA GLY A 149 5.73 9.29 -0.22
C GLY A 149 4.42 10.02 -0.52
N GLY A 150 4.19 10.44 -1.77
CA GLY A 150 2.94 11.05 -2.20
C GLY A 150 1.78 10.05 -2.23
N LEU A 151 2.06 8.78 -2.56
CA LEU A 151 1.09 7.70 -2.57
C LEU A 151 0.69 7.23 -1.16
N ILE A 152 1.68 7.12 -0.25
CA ILE A 152 1.50 6.72 1.15
C ILE A 152 0.93 7.88 1.98
N GLY A 153 1.49 9.08 1.80
CA GLY A 153 1.30 10.22 2.69
C GLY A 153 0.21 11.21 2.26
N GLY A 154 -0.37 11.08 1.06
CA GLY A 154 -1.35 12.05 0.57
C GLY A 154 -0.72 13.43 0.38
N GLY A 155 -0.08 13.64 -0.77
CA GLY A 155 0.61 14.88 -1.11
C GLY A 155 -0.24 16.13 -0.84
N ASN A 156 0.25 16.95 0.07
CA ASN A 156 -0.25 18.28 0.38
C ASN A 156 0.09 19.25 -0.76
N ASN A 157 -0.59 19.13 -1.91
CA ASN A 157 -0.60 20.19 -2.92
C ASN A 157 -1.95 20.22 -3.62
N GLY A 158 -2.63 21.36 -3.50
CA GLY A 158 -4.01 21.55 -3.88
C GLY A 158 -4.31 21.18 -5.33
N ASN A 159 -5.51 20.63 -5.49
CA ASN A 159 -6.28 20.41 -6.72
C ASN A 159 -6.36 18.95 -7.23
N ALA A 160 -7.61 18.51 -7.35
CA ALA A 160 -8.13 17.32 -8.05
C ALA A 160 -8.02 15.94 -7.35
N SER A 161 -9.11 15.58 -6.66
CA SER A 161 -9.85 14.31 -6.80
C SER A 161 -9.04 13.00 -6.90
N GLY A 162 -8.81 12.32 -5.76
CA GLY A 162 -8.37 10.92 -5.76
C GLY A 162 -7.83 10.45 -4.41
N GLY A 163 -8.63 9.68 -3.64
CA GLY A 163 -8.32 9.21 -2.29
C GLY A 163 -7.02 8.38 -2.20
N GLY A 164 -6.05 8.92 -1.47
CA GLY A 164 -4.75 8.30 -1.21
C GLY A 164 -4.78 7.22 -0.13
N ILE A 165 -3.67 6.48 0.02
CA ILE A 165 -3.53 5.41 1.02
C ILE A 165 -3.53 5.99 2.44
N GLY A 166 -3.08 7.23 2.61
CA GLY A 166 -3.14 7.96 3.88
C GLY A 166 -4.56 8.20 4.40
N ASP A 167 -5.57 8.30 3.53
CA ASP A 167 -6.98 8.40 3.93
C ASP A 167 -7.55 7.05 4.40
N VAL A 168 -7.10 5.95 3.81
CA VAL A 168 -7.52 4.58 4.21
C VAL A 168 -6.80 4.14 5.47
N LEU A 169 -5.49 4.39 5.57
CA LEU A 169 -4.74 4.16 6.80
C LEU A 169 -5.15 5.15 7.90
N GLY A 170 -5.45 6.41 7.58
CA GLY A 170 -6.03 7.38 8.51
C GLY A 170 -7.43 6.99 8.97
N GLY A 171 -8.25 6.42 8.09
CA GLY A 171 -9.59 5.95 8.40
C GLY A 171 -9.62 4.61 9.16
N LEU A 172 -8.64 3.74 8.93
CA LEU A 172 -8.57 2.40 9.54
C LEU A 172 -7.69 2.35 10.80
N LEU A 173 -6.56 3.08 10.82
CA LEU A 173 -5.66 3.22 11.97
C LEU A 173 -6.08 4.38 12.90
N GLY A 174 -6.86 5.33 12.39
CA GLY A 174 -7.53 6.38 13.17
C GLY A 174 -8.96 6.01 13.58
N GLY A 175 -9.32 4.73 13.55
CA GLY A 175 -10.59 4.20 14.05
C GLY A 175 -10.67 4.29 15.58
N GLY A 176 -10.84 5.50 16.10
CA GLY A 176 -10.82 5.75 17.54
C GLY A 176 -11.20 7.16 17.99
N SER A 177 -12.03 7.91 17.28
CA SER A 177 -13.02 8.81 17.89
C SER A 177 -13.85 9.49 16.81
N GLY A 178 -15.17 9.45 16.98
CA GLY A 178 -16.15 9.69 15.94
C GLY A 178 -16.07 11.04 15.25
N ASN A 179 -16.33 11.01 13.95
CA ASN A 179 -16.99 12.13 13.31
C ASN A 179 -18.25 11.62 12.65
N SER A 180 -19.36 11.93 13.31
CA SER A 180 -20.71 11.90 12.78
C SER A 180 -20.72 12.46 11.37
N SER A 181 -20.96 11.56 10.41
CA SER A 181 -21.47 11.91 9.10
C SER A 181 -22.71 12.78 9.30
N GLY A 182 -22.62 14.03 8.82
CA GLY A 182 -23.63 14.62 7.94
C GLY A 182 -25.06 14.21 8.23
N GLY A 183 -25.54 14.62 9.40
CA GLY A 183 -26.92 14.62 9.83
C GLY A 183 -27.09 15.79 10.76
N GLY A 184 -26.77 16.98 10.26
CA GLY A 184 -26.90 18.23 11.00
C GLY A 184 -28.36 18.42 11.38
N ILE A 185 -28.71 18.00 12.60
CA ILE A 185 -29.78 18.66 13.34
C ILE A 185 -29.22 20.05 13.62
N ASP A 186 -29.64 20.98 12.77
CA ASP A 186 -29.32 22.39 12.88
C ASP A 186 -29.96 22.92 14.17
N LEU A 187 -29.26 22.77 15.30
CA LEU A 187 -29.67 23.30 16.59
C LEU A 187 -29.67 24.84 16.60
N GLY A 188 -29.03 25.47 15.60
CA GLY A 188 -29.17 26.90 15.30
C GLY A 188 -30.53 27.23 14.68
N GLY A 189 -31.05 26.37 13.80
CA GLY A 189 -32.38 26.46 13.22
C GLY A 189 -33.52 26.03 14.14
N LEU A 190 -33.31 25.05 15.03
CA LEU A 190 -34.35 24.53 15.93
C LEU A 190 -34.64 25.47 17.12
N LEU A 191 -33.65 26.24 17.58
CA LEU A 191 -33.85 27.27 18.61
C LEU A 191 -34.46 28.56 18.05
N GLY A 192 -34.31 28.84 16.75
CA GLY A 192 -34.98 29.95 16.07
C GLY A 192 -36.46 29.71 15.76
N GLY A 193 -36.88 28.43 15.66
CA GLY A 193 -38.24 28.04 15.26
C GLY A 193 -39.27 27.94 16.39
N ILE A 194 -38.85 27.84 17.66
CA ILE A 194 -39.78 27.62 18.79
C ILE A 194 -40.08 28.90 19.61
N PHE A 195 -39.36 30.00 19.38
CA PHE A 195 -39.53 31.27 20.11
C PHE A 195 -39.98 32.45 19.23
N GLY A 196 -40.28 32.21 17.95
CA GLY A 196 -40.49 33.26 16.94
C GLY A 196 -41.82 33.19 16.18
N GLY A 197 -42.93 32.89 16.85
CA GLY A 197 -44.28 32.90 16.25
C GLY A 197 -45.24 33.81 17.01
N LYS A 198 -45.29 35.08 16.61
CA LYS A 198 -46.19 36.11 17.16
C LYS A 198 -47.51 36.10 16.38
N LYS A 199 -48.57 35.58 16.98
CA LYS A 199 -49.96 36.10 17.03
C LYS A 199 -50.94 35.02 17.50
#